data_AF-A0A060XDZ7-F1
#
_entry.id   AF-A0A060XDZ7-F1
#
_cell.length_a   1.000
_cell.length_b   1.000
_cell.length_c   1.000
_cell.angle_alpha   90.00
_cell.angle_beta   90.00
_cell.angle_gamma   90.00
#
_symmetry.space_group_name_H-M   'P 1'
#
loop_
_entity.id
_entity.type
_entity.pdbx_description
1 polymer ?
#
loop_
_entity_poly.entity_id
_entity_poly.type
_entity_poly.pdbx_seq_one_letter_code
_entity_poly.pdbx_strand_id
1 'polypeptide(L)'
;MPAVSKGDGMRGLAVFISDIRNCKSKEAEIKRINKELANIRSKFKGDKALDGYSKKKYVCKLLFIFLLGHDIDFGHMEAVNLLSSNKYTEKQIGYLFISVLVNSNSELIRLINNAIKNDLSSRNPTFMCLALHCIANVGSREMAEAFAGEIPRILVAGDTMDSVKQSAALCLLRLYKASPDLVLMGEWTSRVVHLLNDQHMGVVTAAISLITCLSSKNPDEFKTCVSLAVSRLSRIVSSASTDLQDYTYYFVPAPWLSCKLLRLLQCYPPPEDGAVKGRLVECLETILNKAQEPPKSKKVQHSNAKNAILFEAISLIIHYDR
;
A
#
# COMPACT_ATOMS: atom_id res chain seq x y z
N MET A 1 -1.82 -8.87 11.54
CA MET A 1 -1.66 -10.13 10.76
C MET A 1 -2.23 -11.27 11.58
N PRO A 2 -3.08 -12.15 11.04
CA PRO A 2 -3.46 -13.37 11.75
C PRO A 2 -2.21 -14.23 11.93
N ALA A 3 -1.97 -14.73 13.15
CA ALA A 3 -0.87 -15.64 13.43
C ALA A 3 -1.04 -16.91 12.59
N VAL A 4 0.00 -17.28 11.84
CA VAL A 4 0.06 -18.57 11.15
C VAL A 4 0.04 -19.64 12.24
N SER A 5 -1.02 -20.45 12.29
CA SER A 5 -1.14 -21.53 13.26
C SER A 5 0.02 -22.52 13.06
N LYS A 6 0.57 -23.03 14.18
CA LYS A 6 1.76 -23.92 14.20
C LYS A 6 1.62 -25.22 13.38
N GLY A 7 0.46 -25.50 12.77
CA GLY A 7 0.19 -26.66 11.92
C GLY A 7 0.05 -26.38 10.42
N ASP A 8 0.04 -25.12 9.97
CA ASP A 8 -0.29 -24.73 8.58
C ASP A 8 0.94 -24.36 7.72
N GLY A 9 2.14 -24.70 8.22
CA GLY A 9 3.42 -24.41 7.57
C GLY A 9 3.71 -25.30 6.37
N MET A 10 4.32 -24.74 5.32
CA MET A 10 4.78 -25.51 4.16
C MET A 10 6.08 -26.25 4.49
N ARG A 11 6.01 -27.41 5.17
CA ARG A 11 7.20 -28.19 5.60
C ARG A 11 8.21 -28.42 4.47
N GLY A 12 7.73 -28.75 3.27
CA GLY A 12 8.60 -28.98 2.12
C GLY A 12 9.35 -27.73 1.63
N LEU A 13 8.82 -26.52 1.86
CA LEU A 13 9.53 -25.26 1.62
C LEU A 13 10.61 -25.05 2.68
N ALA A 14 10.28 -25.23 3.96
CA ALA A 14 11.24 -25.09 5.06
C ALA A 14 12.44 -26.03 4.92
N VAL A 15 12.20 -27.29 4.55
CA VAL A 15 13.29 -28.26 4.27
C VAL A 15 14.17 -27.77 3.12
N PHE A 16 13.59 -27.28 2.03
CA PHE A 16 14.38 -26.77 0.90
C PHE A 16 15.25 -25.57 1.29
N ILE A 17 14.70 -24.61 2.04
CA ILE A 17 15.47 -23.46 2.54
C ILE A 17 16.60 -23.93 3.46
N SER A 18 16.33 -24.91 4.33
CA SER A 18 17.37 -25.50 5.20
C SER A 18 18.47 -26.19 4.39
N ASP A 19 18.12 -26.94 3.34
CA ASP A 19 19.09 -27.60 2.47
C ASP A 19 20.03 -26.60 1.79
N ILE A 20 19.46 -25.48 1.29
CA ILE A 20 20.23 -24.40 0.67
C ILE A 20 21.19 -23.77 1.68
N ARG A 21 20.70 -23.42 2.88
CA ARG A 21 21.54 -22.87 3.96
C ARG A 21 22.67 -23.79 4.41
N ASN A 22 22.50 -25.10 4.25
CA ASN A 22 23.50 -26.11 4.61
C ASN A 22 24.52 -26.39 3.49
N CYS A 23 24.36 -25.78 2.31
CA CYS A 23 25.34 -25.92 1.22
C CYS A 23 26.65 -25.21 1.61
N LYS A 24 27.77 -25.92 1.44
CA LYS A 24 29.12 -25.42 1.80
C LYS A 24 29.83 -24.69 0.66
N SER A 25 29.24 -24.67 -0.54
CA SER A 25 29.80 -24.01 -1.72
C SER A 25 28.69 -23.58 -2.68
N LYS A 26 29.00 -22.63 -3.57
CA LYS A 26 28.07 -22.15 -4.61
C LYS A 26 27.68 -23.27 -5.57
N GLU A 27 28.60 -24.17 -5.90
CA GLU A 27 28.35 -25.31 -6.78
C GLU A 27 27.35 -26.29 -6.15
N ALA A 28 27.46 -26.53 -4.84
CA ALA A 28 26.52 -27.37 -4.10
C ALA A 28 25.12 -26.74 -4.05
N GLU A 29 25.04 -25.43 -3.85
CA GLU A 29 23.80 -24.66 -3.88
C GLU A 29 23.12 -24.75 -5.25
N ILE A 30 23.85 -24.45 -6.33
CA ILE A 30 23.35 -24.53 -7.72
C ILE A 30 22.86 -25.96 -8.02
N LYS A 31 23.62 -26.99 -7.61
CA LYS A 31 23.22 -28.39 -7.80
C LYS A 31 21.92 -28.72 -7.05
N ARG A 32 21.74 -28.21 -5.82
CA ARG A 32 20.52 -28.41 -5.02
C ARG A 32 19.32 -27.68 -5.63
N ILE A 33 19.52 -26.48 -6.16
CA ILE A 33 18.52 -25.68 -6.87
C ILE A 33 18.08 -26.40 -8.14
N ASN A 34 19.02 -26.82 -8.99
CA ASN A 34 18.72 -27.53 -10.23
C ASN A 34 17.94 -28.83 -9.98
N LYS A 35 18.28 -29.57 -8.92
CA LYS A 35 17.52 -30.75 -8.49
C LYS A 35 16.08 -30.39 -8.11
N GLU A 36 15.87 -29.28 -7.41
CA GLU A 36 14.51 -28.84 -7.04
C GLU A 36 13.73 -28.34 -8.25
N LEU A 37 14.35 -27.56 -9.15
CA LEU A 37 13.73 -27.09 -10.38
C LEU A 37 13.27 -28.26 -11.26
N ALA A 38 14.11 -29.28 -11.43
CA ALA A 38 13.77 -30.49 -12.17
C ALA A 38 12.58 -31.23 -11.54
N ASN A 39 12.57 -31.36 -10.21
CA ASN A 39 11.46 -31.95 -9.47
C ASN A 39 10.16 -31.16 -9.65
N ILE A 40 10.19 -29.83 -9.49
CA ILE A 40 9.01 -28.97 -9.67
C ILE A 40 8.48 -29.09 -11.10
N ARG A 41 9.37 -29.02 -12.10
CA ARG A 41 9.00 -29.14 -13.52
C ARG A 41 8.34 -30.48 -13.82
N SER A 42 8.87 -31.58 -13.26
CA SER A 42 8.25 -32.90 -13.36
C SER A 42 6.85 -32.95 -12.72
N LYS A 43 6.67 -32.30 -11.56
CA LYS A 43 5.37 -32.26 -10.87
C LYS A 43 4.33 -31.41 -11.59
N PHE A 44 4.72 -30.33 -12.26
CA PHE A 44 3.80 -29.50 -13.05
C PHE A 44 3.40 -30.17 -14.36
N LYS A 45 4.28 -30.97 -14.97
CA LYS A 45 4.00 -31.71 -16.22
C LYS A 45 3.32 -33.07 -16.00
N GLY A 46 3.20 -33.54 -14.77
CA GLY A 46 2.66 -34.87 -14.48
C GLY A 46 1.16 -34.98 -14.74
N ASP A 47 0.69 -36.17 -15.11
CA ASP A 47 -0.72 -36.44 -15.43
C ASP A 47 -1.67 -36.24 -14.23
N LYS A 48 -1.13 -36.28 -13.00
CA LYS A 48 -1.90 -36.04 -11.77
C LYS A 48 -1.97 -34.56 -11.48
N ALA A 49 -3.19 -34.02 -11.51
CA ALA A 49 -3.47 -32.66 -11.07
C ALA A 49 -2.97 -32.43 -9.63
N LEU A 50 -2.16 -31.39 -9.44
CA LEU A 50 -1.69 -30.99 -8.13
C LEU A 50 -2.81 -30.33 -7.32
N ASP A 51 -2.90 -30.71 -6.04
CA ASP A 51 -3.75 -30.01 -5.08
C ASP A 51 -3.25 -28.58 -4.82
N GLY A 52 -4.14 -27.73 -4.29
CA GLY A 52 -3.83 -26.33 -4.02
C GLY A 52 -2.65 -26.15 -3.07
N TYR A 53 -2.50 -27.04 -2.07
CA TYR A 53 -1.37 -27.03 -1.14
C TYR A 53 -0.03 -27.26 -1.85
N SER A 54 0.08 -28.31 -2.68
CA SER A 54 1.32 -28.62 -3.38
C SER A 54 1.67 -27.57 -4.40
N LYS A 55 0.67 -27.05 -5.13
CA LYS A 55 0.86 -25.97 -6.10
C LYS A 55 1.39 -24.71 -5.42
N LYS A 56 0.74 -24.25 -4.33
CA LYS A 56 1.21 -23.14 -3.50
C LYS A 56 2.66 -23.34 -3.05
N LYS A 57 2.97 -24.52 -2.48
CA LYS A 57 4.31 -24.87 -1.99
C LYS A 57 5.37 -24.80 -3.08
N TYR A 58 5.10 -25.33 -4.28
CA TYR A 58 6.06 -25.31 -5.36
C TYR A 58 6.25 -23.91 -5.96
N VAL A 59 5.18 -23.13 -6.11
CA VAL A 59 5.26 -21.72 -6.52
C VAL A 59 6.10 -20.90 -5.52
N CYS A 60 5.95 -21.14 -4.21
CA CYS A 60 6.81 -20.51 -3.21
C CYS A 60 8.29 -20.89 -3.37
N LYS A 61 8.60 -22.15 -3.72
CA LYS A 61 9.99 -22.56 -3.94
C LYS A 61 10.59 -21.87 -5.16
N LEU A 62 9.82 -21.73 -6.25
CA LEU A 62 10.25 -20.99 -7.43
C LEU A 62 10.52 -19.52 -7.09
N LEU A 63 9.61 -18.88 -6.34
CA LEU A 63 9.83 -17.51 -5.86
C LEU A 63 11.09 -17.40 -5.01
N PHE A 64 11.34 -18.35 -4.10
CA PHE A 64 12.55 -18.35 -3.29
C PHE A 64 13.82 -18.48 -4.15
N ILE A 65 13.82 -19.36 -5.14
CA ILE A 65 14.94 -19.51 -6.09
C ILE A 65 15.18 -18.22 -6.88
N PHE A 66 14.11 -17.55 -7.32
CA PHE A 66 14.20 -16.24 -7.97
C PHE A 66 14.84 -15.19 -7.07
N LEU A 67 14.45 -15.14 -5.79
CA LEU A 67 15.02 -14.20 -4.81
C LEU A 67 16.49 -14.49 -4.47
N LEU A 68 17.01 -15.69 -4.75
CA LEU A 68 18.44 -16.00 -4.68
C LEU A 68 19.22 -15.50 -5.91
N GLY A 69 18.54 -14.96 -6.92
CA GLY A 69 19.13 -14.43 -8.15
C GLY A 69 19.20 -15.42 -9.30
N HIS A 70 18.43 -16.51 -9.24
CA HIS A 70 18.34 -17.48 -10.33
C HIS A 70 17.10 -17.24 -11.19
N ASP A 71 17.26 -17.26 -12.50
CA ASP A 71 16.16 -17.07 -13.43
C ASP A 71 15.12 -18.20 -13.35
N ILE A 72 13.84 -17.82 -13.47
CA ILE A 72 12.70 -18.74 -13.48
C ILE A 72 11.93 -18.57 -14.79
N ASP A 73 11.94 -19.61 -15.62
CA ASP A 73 11.32 -19.62 -16.96
C ASP A 73 9.95 -20.36 -17.00
N PHE A 74 9.47 -20.87 -15.86
CA PHE A 74 8.24 -21.67 -15.76
C PHE A 74 7.53 -21.46 -14.42
N GLY A 75 6.31 -21.99 -14.28
CA GLY A 75 5.51 -21.85 -13.05
C GLY A 75 4.52 -20.69 -13.07
N HIS A 76 4.58 -19.82 -14.09
CA HIS A 76 3.70 -18.66 -14.23
C HIS A 76 2.22 -19.05 -14.33
N MET A 77 1.89 -20.08 -15.11
CA MET A 77 0.51 -20.56 -15.24
C MET A 77 -0.01 -21.15 -13.93
N GLU A 78 0.83 -21.84 -13.16
CA GLU A 78 0.49 -22.38 -11.85
C GLU A 78 0.20 -21.26 -10.85
N ALA A 79 0.95 -20.16 -10.90
CA ALA A 79 0.67 -18.96 -10.11
C ALA A 79 -0.67 -18.31 -10.51
N VAL A 80 -0.96 -18.20 -11.81
CA VAL A 80 -2.26 -17.70 -12.31
C VAL A 80 -3.41 -18.58 -11.83
N ASN A 81 -3.24 -19.91 -11.85
CA ASN A 81 -4.24 -20.85 -11.34
C ASN A 81 -4.51 -20.68 -9.84
N LEU A 82 -3.50 -20.30 -9.05
CA LEU A 82 -3.68 -20.01 -7.62
C LEU A 82 -4.55 -18.77 -7.39
N LEU A 83 -4.58 -17.80 -8.32
CA LEU A 83 -5.43 -16.62 -8.21
C LEU A 83 -6.92 -16.97 -8.21
N SER A 84 -7.31 -18.10 -8.83
CA SER A 84 -8.71 -18.56 -8.83
C SER A 84 -9.09 -19.35 -7.58
N SER A 85 -8.16 -19.59 -6.66
CA SER A 85 -8.46 -20.33 -5.42
C SER A 85 -9.33 -19.51 -4.47
N ASN A 86 -10.25 -20.18 -3.78
CA ASN A 86 -11.02 -19.58 -2.69
C ASN A 86 -10.25 -19.55 -1.35
N LYS A 87 -9.05 -20.13 -1.30
CA LYS A 87 -8.21 -20.12 -0.10
C LYS A 87 -7.24 -18.94 -0.14
N TYR A 88 -7.32 -18.09 0.88
CA TYR A 88 -6.45 -16.92 1.02
C TYR A 88 -4.97 -17.24 0.83
N THR A 89 -4.44 -18.27 1.49
CA THR A 89 -2.99 -18.57 1.43
C THR A 89 -2.54 -19.03 0.05
N GLU A 90 -3.42 -19.63 -0.75
CA GLU A 90 -3.11 -20.03 -2.14
C GLU A 90 -3.11 -18.79 -3.03
N LYS A 91 -4.18 -18.00 -2.97
CA LYS A 91 -4.36 -16.75 -3.73
C LYS A 91 -3.26 -15.74 -3.44
N GLN A 92 -2.88 -15.56 -2.17
CA GLN A 92 -1.82 -14.65 -1.74
C GLN A 92 -0.45 -15.01 -2.32
N ILE A 93 -0.11 -16.30 -2.42
CA ILE A 93 1.13 -16.75 -3.06
C ILE A 93 1.08 -16.55 -4.57
N GLY A 94 -0.06 -16.80 -5.21
CA GLY A 94 -0.26 -16.49 -6.63
C GLY A 94 -0.02 -15.00 -6.91
N TYR A 95 -0.67 -14.12 -6.15
CA TYR A 95 -0.53 -12.66 -6.29
C TYR A 95 0.90 -12.18 -6.02
N LEU A 96 1.57 -12.75 -5.01
CA LEU A 96 2.96 -12.41 -4.72
C LEU A 96 3.88 -12.81 -5.86
N PHE A 97 3.74 -14.02 -6.40
CA PHE A 97 4.56 -14.51 -7.50
C PHE A 97 4.40 -13.61 -8.74
N ILE A 98 3.17 -13.28 -9.12
CA ILE A 98 2.95 -12.41 -10.29
C ILE A 98 3.46 -10.99 -10.06
N SER A 99 3.34 -10.46 -8.84
CA SER A 99 3.82 -9.10 -8.53
C SER A 99 5.34 -8.97 -8.58
N VAL A 100 6.06 -10.09 -8.44
CA VAL A 100 7.53 -10.11 -8.44
C VAL A 100 8.10 -10.52 -9.80
N LEU A 101 7.50 -11.50 -10.49
CA LEU A 101 8.08 -12.10 -11.69
C LEU A 101 7.41 -11.71 -13.01
N VAL A 102 6.19 -11.17 -13.01
CA VAL A 102 5.48 -10.90 -14.27
C VAL A 102 5.98 -9.61 -14.91
N ASN A 103 6.53 -9.75 -16.10
CA ASN A 103 6.82 -8.66 -17.02
C ASN A 103 5.55 -8.29 -17.82
N SER A 104 5.41 -7.02 -18.21
CA SER A 104 4.24 -6.46 -18.91
C SER A 104 3.90 -7.16 -20.23
N ASN A 105 4.85 -7.87 -20.85
CA ASN A 105 4.70 -8.58 -22.12
C ASN A 105 4.20 -10.04 -21.98
N SER A 106 3.65 -10.44 -20.83
CA SER A 106 3.17 -11.81 -20.63
C SER A 106 1.83 -12.04 -21.32
N GLU A 107 1.73 -13.10 -22.15
CA GLU A 107 0.46 -13.61 -22.70
C GLU A 107 -0.58 -13.90 -21.60
N LEU A 108 -0.12 -14.06 -20.36
CA LEU A 108 -0.94 -14.32 -19.18
C LEU A 108 -1.60 -13.07 -18.61
N ILE A 109 -1.26 -11.85 -19.05
CA ILE A 109 -1.79 -10.60 -18.48
C ILE A 109 -3.32 -10.56 -18.54
N ARG A 110 -3.91 -11.11 -19.60
CA ARG A 110 -5.37 -11.21 -19.75
C ARG A 110 -6.00 -12.11 -18.67
N LEU A 111 -5.36 -13.24 -18.35
CA LEU A 111 -5.84 -14.15 -17.31
C LEU A 111 -5.68 -13.53 -15.92
N ILE A 112 -4.58 -12.83 -15.68
CA ILE A 112 -4.34 -12.09 -14.44
C ILE A 112 -5.40 -11.00 -14.26
N ASN A 113 -5.67 -10.20 -15.28
CA ASN A 113 -6.69 -9.14 -15.22
C ASN A 113 -8.09 -9.72 -14.98
N ASN A 114 -8.42 -10.87 -15.56
CA ASN A 114 -9.69 -11.55 -15.28
C ASN A 114 -9.78 -12.00 -13.82
N ALA A 115 -8.70 -12.55 -13.24
CA ALA A 115 -8.67 -12.95 -11.84
C ALA A 115 -8.79 -11.74 -10.89
N ILE A 116 -8.08 -10.66 -11.19
CA ILE A 116 -8.17 -9.38 -10.47
C ILE A 116 -9.61 -8.86 -10.50
N LYS A 117 -10.25 -8.83 -11.67
CA LYS A 117 -11.63 -8.38 -11.82
C LYS A 117 -12.61 -9.21 -10.97
N ASN A 118 -12.45 -10.53 -10.96
CA ASN A 118 -13.24 -11.42 -10.11
C ASN A 118 -13.06 -11.11 -8.63
N ASP A 119 -11.82 -10.85 -8.19
CA ASP A 119 -11.53 -10.54 -6.80
C ASP A 119 -11.99 -9.15 -6.36
N LEU A 120 -11.90 -8.14 -7.24
CA LEU A 120 -12.48 -6.81 -7.01
C LEU A 120 -14.01 -6.87 -6.94
N SER A 121 -14.63 -7.76 -7.70
CA SER A 121 -16.08 -8.02 -7.65
C SER A 121 -16.50 -8.90 -6.48
N SER A 122 -15.54 -9.63 -5.87
CA SER A 122 -15.81 -10.44 -4.69
C SER A 122 -15.99 -9.49 -3.50
N ARG A 123 -17.13 -9.58 -2.79
CA ARG A 123 -17.38 -8.78 -1.57
C ARG A 123 -16.43 -9.12 -0.41
N ASN A 124 -15.35 -9.86 -0.66
CA ASN A 124 -14.34 -10.22 0.32
C ASN A 124 -13.24 -9.14 0.33
N PRO A 125 -13.16 -8.30 1.38
CA PRO A 125 -12.19 -7.21 1.43
C PRO A 125 -10.74 -7.68 1.37
N THR A 126 -10.45 -8.90 1.82
CA THR A 126 -9.09 -9.47 1.77
C THR A 126 -8.67 -9.74 0.32
N PHE A 127 -9.58 -10.26 -0.50
CA PHE A 127 -9.31 -10.55 -1.91
C PHE A 127 -9.24 -9.27 -2.73
N MET A 128 -10.13 -8.31 -2.45
CA MET A 128 -10.05 -6.97 -3.03
C MET A 128 -8.69 -6.33 -2.73
N CYS A 129 -8.21 -6.37 -1.48
CA CYS A 129 -6.89 -5.82 -1.15
C CYS A 129 -5.75 -6.54 -1.87
N LEU A 130 -5.78 -7.88 -2.01
CA LEU A 130 -4.76 -8.61 -2.78
C LEU A 130 -4.73 -8.16 -4.25
N ALA A 131 -5.90 -8.00 -4.87
CA ALA A 131 -6.04 -7.50 -6.23
C ALA A 131 -5.51 -6.06 -6.37
N LEU A 132 -5.92 -5.16 -5.47
CA LEU A 132 -5.47 -3.77 -5.43
C LEU A 132 -3.95 -3.65 -5.25
N HIS A 133 -3.36 -4.44 -4.35
CA HIS A 133 -1.90 -4.47 -4.16
C HIS A 133 -1.18 -5.01 -5.39
N CYS A 134 -1.73 -6.02 -6.08
CA CYS A 134 -1.14 -6.52 -7.30
C CYS A 134 -1.10 -5.44 -8.40
N ILE A 135 -2.22 -4.74 -8.60
CA ILE A 135 -2.27 -3.61 -9.55
C ILE A 135 -1.23 -2.54 -9.16
N ALA A 136 -1.12 -2.20 -7.87
CA ALA A 136 -0.19 -1.19 -7.40
C ALA A 136 1.29 -1.60 -7.52
N ASN A 137 1.62 -2.88 -7.31
CA ASN A 137 3.00 -3.36 -7.40
C ASN A 137 3.46 -3.52 -8.84
N VAL A 138 2.59 -4.05 -9.72
CA VAL A 138 2.91 -4.22 -11.14
C VAL A 138 2.82 -2.89 -11.88
N GLY A 139 1.67 -2.21 -11.78
CA GLY A 139 1.45 -0.88 -12.35
C GLY A 139 1.71 -0.80 -13.85
N SER A 140 1.33 -1.85 -14.60
CA SER A 140 1.49 -1.87 -16.07
C SER A 140 0.45 -0.98 -16.75
N ARG A 141 0.74 -0.59 -17.99
CA ARG A 141 -0.17 0.21 -18.82
C ARG A 141 -1.49 -0.54 -19.06
N GLU A 142 -1.40 -1.84 -19.34
CA GLU A 142 -2.54 -2.72 -19.59
C GLU A 142 -3.44 -2.86 -18.36
N MET A 143 -2.86 -2.90 -17.16
CA MET A 143 -3.64 -2.88 -15.91
C MET A 143 -4.30 -1.51 -15.69
N ALA A 144 -3.61 -0.42 -16.01
CA ALA A 144 -4.20 0.91 -15.93
C ALA A 144 -5.40 1.04 -16.88
N GLU A 145 -5.28 0.57 -18.13
CA GLU A 145 -6.38 0.56 -19.10
C GLU A 145 -7.56 -0.29 -18.63
N ALA A 146 -7.28 -1.42 -17.97
CA ALA A 146 -8.33 -2.30 -17.45
C ALA A 146 -9.07 -1.72 -16.22
N PHE A 147 -8.36 -1.03 -15.32
CA PHE A 147 -8.89 -0.74 -13.98
C PHE A 147 -8.99 0.76 -13.62
N ALA A 148 -8.39 1.69 -14.37
CA ALA A 148 -8.36 3.11 -14.00
C ALA A 148 -9.74 3.74 -13.77
N GLY A 149 -10.78 3.25 -14.46
CA GLY A 149 -12.17 3.69 -14.25
C GLY A 149 -12.88 3.02 -13.07
N GLU A 150 -12.43 1.84 -12.63
CA GLU A 150 -13.07 1.05 -11.57
C GLU A 150 -12.52 1.41 -10.18
N ILE A 151 -11.21 1.62 -10.04
CA ILE A 151 -10.57 1.91 -8.74
C ILE A 151 -11.15 3.16 -8.05
N PRO A 152 -11.39 4.30 -8.73
CA PRO A 152 -12.01 5.45 -8.09
C PRO A 152 -13.42 5.14 -7.57
N ARG A 153 -14.19 4.28 -8.27
CA ARG A 153 -15.54 3.89 -7.84
C ARG A 153 -15.49 3.07 -6.55
N ILE A 154 -14.55 2.13 -6.45
CA ILE A 154 -14.32 1.36 -5.22
C ILE A 154 -13.91 2.30 -4.08
N LEU A 155 -13.02 3.25 -4.34
CA LEU A 155 -12.52 4.20 -3.33
C LEU A 155 -13.64 5.06 -2.70
N VAL A 156 -14.59 5.51 -3.52
CA VAL A 156 -15.66 6.43 -3.08
C VAL A 156 -16.98 5.73 -2.73
N ALA A 157 -17.03 4.40 -2.84
CA ALA A 157 -18.21 3.62 -2.46
C ALA A 157 -18.39 3.60 -0.94
N GLY A 158 -19.61 3.93 -0.48
CA GLY A 158 -19.90 4.11 0.94
C GLY A 158 -19.85 2.81 1.75
N ASP A 159 -20.13 1.67 1.11
CA ASP A 159 -20.13 0.32 1.70
C ASP A 159 -18.74 -0.34 1.69
N THR A 160 -17.73 0.32 1.11
CA THR A 160 -16.38 -0.23 1.03
C THR A 160 -15.65 -0.11 2.36
N MET A 161 -15.07 -1.23 2.81
CA MET A 161 -14.27 -1.32 4.04
C MET A 161 -13.06 -0.39 4.03
N ASP A 162 -12.68 0.13 5.20
CA ASP A 162 -11.56 1.09 5.35
C ASP A 162 -10.21 0.57 4.83
N SER A 163 -9.92 -0.71 5.01
CA SER A 163 -8.70 -1.35 4.50
C SER A 163 -8.65 -1.38 2.96
N VAL A 164 -9.81 -1.54 2.32
CA VAL A 164 -9.97 -1.51 0.88
C VAL A 164 -9.83 -0.07 0.38
N LYS A 165 -10.46 0.91 1.04
CA LYS A 165 -10.29 2.35 0.72
C LYS A 165 -8.83 2.78 0.77
N GLN A 166 -8.09 2.39 1.81
CA GLN A 166 -6.64 2.67 1.93
C GLN A 166 -5.86 2.12 0.74
N SER A 167 -6.11 0.85 0.40
CA SER A 167 -5.44 0.16 -0.70
C SER A 167 -5.83 0.77 -2.05
N ALA A 168 -7.10 1.14 -2.24
CA ALA A 168 -7.63 1.73 -3.46
C ALA A 168 -7.05 3.13 -3.70
N ALA A 169 -6.93 3.97 -2.66
CA ALA A 169 -6.34 5.30 -2.77
C ALA A 169 -4.87 5.24 -3.24
N LEU A 170 -4.07 4.34 -2.66
CA LEU A 170 -2.66 4.17 -3.03
C LEU A 170 -2.50 3.44 -4.38
N CYS A 171 -3.41 2.53 -4.72
CA CYS A 171 -3.47 1.90 -6.03
C CYS A 171 -3.75 2.95 -7.12
N LEU A 172 -4.76 3.82 -6.91
CA LEU A 172 -5.08 4.90 -7.83
C LEU A 172 -3.92 5.90 -7.96
N LEU A 173 -3.24 6.21 -6.86
CA LEU A 173 -2.02 7.03 -6.88
C LEU A 173 -0.93 6.41 -7.77
N ARG A 174 -0.71 5.10 -7.67
CA ARG A 174 0.25 4.39 -8.54
C ARG A 174 -0.17 4.47 -10.00
N LEU A 175 -1.44 4.21 -10.31
CA LEU A 175 -1.97 4.26 -11.67
C LEU A 175 -1.82 5.66 -12.27
N TYR A 176 -2.16 6.71 -11.51
CA TYR A 176 -1.98 8.09 -11.94
C TYR A 176 -0.51 8.43 -12.23
N LYS A 177 0.42 7.96 -11.40
CA LYS A 177 1.86 8.15 -11.66
C LYS A 177 2.36 7.39 -12.89
N ALA A 178 1.78 6.23 -13.19
CA ALA A 178 2.20 5.39 -14.32
C ALA A 178 1.60 5.83 -15.65
N SER A 179 0.33 6.24 -15.63
CA SER A 179 -0.48 6.53 -16.82
C SER A 179 -1.50 7.62 -16.47
N PRO A 180 -1.03 8.87 -16.30
CA PRO A 180 -1.86 9.98 -15.85
C PRO A 180 -3.01 10.28 -16.82
N ASP A 181 -2.83 9.99 -18.11
CA ASP A 181 -3.82 10.18 -19.18
C ASP A 181 -5.03 9.25 -19.05
N LEU A 182 -4.90 8.12 -18.33
CA LEU A 182 -6.00 7.16 -18.12
C LEU A 182 -6.83 7.47 -16.88
N VAL A 183 -6.31 8.28 -15.95
CA VAL A 183 -7.02 8.64 -14.72
C VAL A 183 -7.70 9.99 -14.91
N LEU A 184 -8.93 9.94 -15.40
CA LEU A 184 -9.73 11.13 -15.66
C LEU A 184 -10.34 11.69 -14.38
N MET A 185 -10.17 13.00 -14.17
CA MET A 185 -10.85 13.74 -13.11
C MET A 185 -12.37 13.77 -13.39
N GLY A 186 -13.18 13.80 -12.34
CA GLY A 186 -14.64 13.78 -12.45
C GLY A 186 -15.31 13.70 -11.08
N GLU A 187 -16.57 13.25 -11.01
CA GLU A 187 -17.40 13.27 -9.78
C GLU A 187 -16.83 12.57 -8.54
N TRP A 188 -15.80 11.75 -8.69
CA TRP A 188 -15.13 11.08 -7.58
C TRP A 188 -14.15 11.99 -6.83
N THR A 189 -13.67 13.09 -7.44
CA THR A 189 -12.69 14.03 -6.85
C THR A 189 -13.18 14.64 -5.55
N SER A 190 -14.40 15.20 -5.57
CA SER A 190 -15.05 15.80 -4.39
C SER A 190 -15.26 14.79 -3.26
N ARG A 191 -15.63 13.56 -3.60
CA ARG A 191 -15.78 12.46 -2.63
C ARG A 191 -14.44 12.03 -2.04
N VAL A 192 -13.38 12.00 -2.82
CA VAL A 192 -12.00 11.76 -2.33
C VAL A 192 -11.55 12.86 -1.38
N VAL A 193 -11.86 14.14 -1.67
CA VAL A 193 -11.60 15.24 -0.72
C VAL A 193 -12.36 15.02 0.59
N HIS A 194 -13.61 14.56 0.53
CA HIS A 194 -14.40 14.27 1.73
C HIS A 194 -13.84 13.11 2.57
N LEU A 195 -13.01 12.22 2.02
CA LEU A 195 -12.31 11.19 2.80
C LEU A 195 -11.37 11.77 3.86
N LEU A 196 -11.00 13.06 3.79
CA LEU A 196 -10.29 13.74 4.89
C LEU A 196 -11.11 13.82 6.17
N ASN A 197 -12.44 13.66 6.08
CA ASN A 197 -13.33 13.62 7.22
C ASN A 197 -13.57 12.20 7.76
N ASP A 198 -13.01 11.16 7.14
CA ASP A 198 -13.16 9.78 7.60
C ASP A 198 -12.67 9.61 9.05
N GLN A 199 -13.32 8.74 9.81
CA GLN A 199 -12.94 8.45 11.20
C GLN A 199 -11.66 7.64 11.26
N HIS A 200 -11.45 6.76 10.28
CA HIS A 200 -10.28 5.90 10.23
C HIS A 200 -9.08 6.69 9.68
N MET A 201 -8.15 7.09 10.56
CA MET A 201 -7.00 7.92 10.16
C MET A 201 -6.10 7.27 9.09
N GLY A 202 -6.08 5.94 8.99
CA GLY A 202 -5.45 5.23 7.86
C GLY A 202 -6.04 5.61 6.49
N VAL A 203 -7.37 5.75 6.39
CA VAL A 203 -8.06 6.19 5.16
C VAL A 203 -7.63 7.61 4.83
N VAL A 204 -7.65 8.51 5.83
CA VAL A 204 -7.19 9.90 5.70
C VAL A 204 -5.74 9.97 5.22
N THR A 205 -4.86 9.14 5.79
CA THR A 205 -3.43 9.07 5.44
C THR A 205 -3.21 8.66 3.97
N ALA A 206 -3.98 7.69 3.50
CA ALA A 206 -3.95 7.24 2.11
C ALA A 206 -4.54 8.29 1.15
N ALA A 207 -5.71 8.86 1.51
CA ALA A 207 -6.39 9.89 0.73
C ALA A 207 -5.54 11.16 0.55
N ILE A 208 -4.87 11.64 1.60
CA ILE A 208 -3.97 12.80 1.49
C ILE A 208 -2.83 12.51 0.53
N SER A 209 -2.25 11.30 0.56
CA SER A 209 -1.16 10.94 -0.34
C SER A 209 -1.59 10.99 -1.82
N LEU A 210 -2.83 10.58 -2.10
CA LEU A 210 -3.44 10.69 -3.42
C LEU A 210 -3.69 12.17 -3.78
N ILE A 211 -4.36 12.92 -2.90
CA ILE A 211 -4.73 14.33 -3.14
C ILE A 211 -3.49 15.18 -3.37
N THR A 212 -2.45 15.07 -2.55
CA THR A 212 -1.19 15.81 -2.74
C THR A 212 -0.58 15.59 -4.12
N CYS A 213 -0.73 14.38 -4.67
CA CYS A 213 -0.22 14.08 -6.00
C CYS A 213 -1.11 14.68 -7.10
N LEU A 214 -2.44 14.60 -6.96
CA LEU A 214 -3.39 15.12 -7.94
C LEU A 214 -3.44 16.66 -7.95
N SER A 215 -3.41 17.28 -6.77
CA SER A 215 -3.43 18.74 -6.61
C SER A 215 -2.23 19.43 -7.23
N SER A 216 -1.10 18.74 -7.41
CA SER A 216 0.07 19.31 -8.08
C SER A 216 -0.18 19.71 -9.54
N LYS A 217 -1.12 19.04 -10.23
CA LYS A 217 -1.51 19.38 -11.62
C LYS A 217 -2.89 20.02 -11.70
N ASN A 218 -3.76 19.78 -10.72
CA ASN A 218 -5.13 20.28 -10.71
C ASN A 218 -5.47 20.96 -9.36
N PRO A 219 -4.82 22.09 -8.98
CA PRO A 219 -5.02 22.70 -7.66
C PRO A 219 -6.48 23.11 -7.40
N ASP A 220 -7.15 23.70 -8.41
CA ASP A 220 -8.50 24.25 -8.24
C ASP A 220 -9.54 23.18 -7.88
N GLU A 221 -9.43 21.99 -8.48
CA GLU A 221 -10.32 20.84 -8.24
C GLU A 221 -10.26 20.34 -6.79
N PHE A 222 -9.11 20.53 -6.13
CA PHE A 222 -8.85 20.04 -4.78
C PHE A 222 -8.79 21.17 -3.74
N LYS A 223 -9.06 22.44 -4.08
CA LYS A 223 -8.92 23.60 -3.16
C LYS A 223 -9.66 23.41 -1.82
N THR A 224 -10.82 22.73 -1.82
CA THR A 224 -11.59 22.42 -0.61
C THR A 224 -10.82 21.55 0.40
N CYS A 225 -9.81 20.79 -0.04
CA CYS A 225 -9.00 19.96 0.86
C CYS A 225 -8.22 20.80 1.88
N VAL A 226 -7.89 22.07 1.58
CA VAL A 226 -7.14 22.95 2.49
C VAL A 226 -7.89 23.16 3.79
N SER A 227 -9.17 23.57 3.73
CA SER A 227 -9.99 23.80 4.94
C SER A 227 -10.15 22.54 5.78
N LEU A 228 -10.38 21.39 5.13
CA LEU A 228 -10.49 20.09 5.79
C LEU A 228 -9.17 19.65 6.42
N ALA A 229 -8.04 19.86 5.74
CA ALA A 229 -6.71 19.53 6.23
C ALA A 229 -6.34 20.36 7.46
N VAL A 230 -6.60 21.67 7.44
CA VAL A 230 -6.38 22.55 8.60
C VAL A 230 -7.26 22.11 9.78
N SER A 231 -8.55 21.85 9.54
CA SER A 231 -9.45 21.38 10.59
C SER A 231 -9.00 20.06 11.20
N ARG A 232 -8.48 19.13 10.39
CA ARG A 232 -7.97 17.85 10.87
C ARG A 232 -6.67 17.99 11.63
N LEU A 233 -5.73 18.78 11.12
CA LEU A 233 -4.48 19.06 11.80
C LEU A 233 -4.73 19.67 13.19
N SER A 234 -5.64 20.65 13.28
CA SER A 234 -6.09 21.26 14.54
C SER A 234 -6.54 20.21 15.56
N ARG A 235 -7.45 19.32 15.15
CA ARG A 235 -7.94 18.24 16.03
C ARG A 235 -6.83 17.30 16.47
N ILE A 236 -5.87 16.98 15.61
CA ILE A 236 -4.73 16.11 15.95
C ILE A 236 -3.80 16.80 16.94
N VAL A 237 -3.40 18.05 16.67
CA VAL A 237 -2.44 18.76 17.53
C VAL A 237 -3.05 19.10 18.89
N SER A 238 -4.36 19.28 19.00
CA SER A 238 -5.05 19.53 20.27
C SER A 238 -5.46 18.25 21.01
N SER A 239 -5.39 17.07 20.37
CA SER A 239 -5.80 15.81 21.00
C SER A 239 -4.92 15.43 22.19
N ALA A 240 -5.55 14.83 23.20
CA ALA A 240 -4.84 14.14 24.26
C ALA A 240 -4.36 12.77 23.77
N SER A 241 -3.31 12.23 24.37
CA SER A 241 -2.76 10.91 23.99
C SER A 241 -3.78 9.76 24.16
N THR A 242 -4.83 9.96 24.95
CA THR A 242 -5.92 9.00 25.17
C THR A 242 -6.91 8.93 24.01
N ASP A 243 -7.04 10.01 23.23
CA ASP A 243 -8.09 10.13 22.21
C ASP A 243 -7.72 9.37 20.92
N LEU A 244 -6.43 9.15 20.69
CA LEU A 244 -5.86 8.55 19.48
C LEU A 244 -4.96 7.36 19.81
N GLN A 245 -5.44 6.43 20.65
CA GLN A 245 -4.61 5.34 21.19
C GLN A 245 -3.89 4.53 20.10
N ASP A 246 -4.60 4.13 19.03
CA ASP A 246 -4.03 3.34 17.93
C ASP A 246 -3.08 4.13 17.01
N TYR A 247 -3.17 5.47 17.03
CA TYR A 247 -2.41 6.37 16.16
C TYR A 247 -1.38 7.21 16.91
N THR A 248 -1.23 7.01 18.22
CA THR A 248 -0.23 7.67 19.04
C THR A 248 1.08 6.90 19.00
N TYR A 249 2.14 7.54 18.52
CA TYR A 249 3.47 6.96 18.45
C TYR A 249 4.38 7.62 19.48
N TYR A 250 4.78 6.87 20.50
CA TYR A 250 5.63 7.37 21.61
C TYR A 250 5.14 8.71 22.18
N PHE A 251 3.86 8.79 22.58
CA PHE A 251 3.21 10.01 23.10
C PHE A 251 3.11 11.19 22.11
N VAL A 252 3.35 10.96 20.83
CA VAL A 252 3.13 11.94 19.75
C VAL A 252 1.89 11.49 18.95
N PRO A 253 0.82 12.31 18.88
CA PRO A 253 -0.39 11.94 18.17
C PRO A 253 -0.18 12.01 16.65
N ALA A 254 -0.42 10.89 15.98
CA ALA A 254 -0.46 10.74 14.51
C ALA A 254 0.66 11.48 13.73
N PRO A 255 1.95 11.27 14.06
CA PRO A 255 3.04 12.09 13.51
C PRO A 255 3.12 12.07 11.98
N TRP A 256 2.97 10.90 11.36
CA TRP A 256 3.01 10.78 9.89
C TRP A 256 1.84 11.47 9.19
N LEU A 257 0.65 11.43 9.80
CA LEU A 257 -0.51 12.11 9.26
C LEU A 257 -0.36 13.63 9.38
N SER A 258 0.14 14.11 10.51
CA SER A 258 0.48 15.53 10.70
C SER A 258 1.49 16.02 9.66
N CYS A 259 2.58 15.29 9.42
CA CYS A 259 3.53 15.63 8.36
C CYS A 259 2.87 15.64 6.97
N LYS A 260 2.02 14.65 6.65
CA LYS A 260 1.32 14.61 5.37
C LYS A 260 0.33 15.76 5.17
N LEU A 261 -0.39 16.15 6.23
CA LEU A 261 -1.28 17.32 6.22
C LEU A 261 -0.50 18.60 5.97
N LEU A 262 0.59 18.83 6.71
CA LEU A 262 1.46 19.99 6.53
C LEU A 262 2.06 20.02 5.12
N ARG A 263 2.49 18.87 4.60
CA ARG A 263 3.02 18.76 3.23
C ARG A 263 1.96 19.03 2.16
N LEU A 264 0.70 18.60 2.38
CA LEU A 264 -0.41 18.94 1.49
C LEU A 264 -0.67 20.45 1.48
N LEU A 265 -0.60 21.12 2.64
CA LEU A 265 -0.79 22.57 2.73
C LEU A 265 0.30 23.34 1.96
N GLN A 266 1.53 22.82 1.89
CA GLN A 266 2.60 23.37 1.05
C GLN A 266 2.33 23.29 -0.46
N CYS A 267 1.26 22.61 -0.91
CA CYS A 267 0.86 22.62 -2.31
C CYS A 267 -0.04 23.80 -2.68
N TYR A 268 -0.42 24.63 -1.72
CA TYR A 268 -1.37 25.73 -1.89
C TYR A 268 -0.81 27.02 -1.31
N PRO A 269 -1.28 28.18 -1.78
CA PRO A 269 -1.05 29.44 -1.08
C PRO A 269 -1.72 29.43 0.30
N PRO A 270 -1.37 30.39 1.19
CA PRO A 270 -2.06 30.59 2.45
C PRO A 270 -3.58 30.67 2.28
N PRO A 271 -4.38 30.09 3.19
CA PRO A 271 -5.84 30.14 3.09
C PRO A 271 -6.37 31.57 3.00
N GLU A 272 -7.23 31.83 2.02
CA GLU A 272 -7.90 33.14 1.82
C GLU A 272 -8.93 33.42 2.92
N ASP A 273 -9.62 32.39 3.40
CA ASP A 273 -10.58 32.49 4.50
C ASP A 273 -9.85 32.79 5.81
N GLY A 274 -10.16 33.96 6.42
CA GLY A 274 -9.54 34.43 7.65
C GLY A 274 -9.71 33.48 8.84
N ALA A 275 -10.84 32.76 8.94
CA ALA A 275 -11.07 31.79 10.00
C ALA A 275 -10.21 30.53 9.81
N VAL A 276 -10.06 30.06 8.57
CA VAL A 276 -9.18 28.93 8.26
C VAL A 276 -7.72 29.31 8.48
N LYS A 277 -7.33 30.51 8.05
CA LYS A 277 -5.98 31.05 8.27
C LYS A 277 -5.66 31.19 9.76
N GLY A 278 -6.56 31.78 10.55
CA GLY A 278 -6.39 31.92 12.00
C GLY A 278 -6.20 30.56 12.69
N ARG A 279 -7.05 29.57 12.34
CA ARG A 279 -6.90 28.20 12.87
C ARG A 279 -5.56 27.58 12.49
N LEU A 280 -5.07 27.77 11.26
CA LEU A 280 -3.77 27.25 10.85
C LEU A 280 -2.64 27.88 11.67
N VAL A 281 -2.69 29.20 11.91
CA VAL A 281 -1.70 29.90 12.74
C VAL A 281 -1.69 29.34 14.17
N GLU A 282 -2.85 29.21 14.81
CA GLU A 282 -2.97 28.60 16.14
C GLU A 282 -2.41 27.17 16.20
N CYS A 283 -2.62 26.37 15.14
CA CYS A 283 -2.06 25.02 15.03
C CYS A 283 -0.53 25.05 14.99
N LEU A 284 0.05 25.95 14.18
CA LEU A 284 1.49 26.08 14.03
C LEU A 284 2.14 26.58 15.33
N GLU A 285 1.53 27.56 16.00
CA GLU A 285 1.94 28.01 17.33
C GLU A 285 1.90 26.87 18.35
N THR A 286 0.83 26.06 18.35
CA THR A 286 0.73 24.89 19.22
C THR A 286 1.86 23.88 18.97
N ILE A 287 2.21 23.64 17.70
CA ILE A 287 3.34 22.75 17.34
C ILE A 287 4.67 23.32 17.86
N LEU A 288 4.91 24.62 17.69
CA LEU A 288 6.12 25.30 18.15
C LEU A 288 6.23 25.27 19.69
N ASN A 289 5.12 25.50 20.39
CA ASN A 289 5.07 25.43 21.85
C ASN A 289 5.37 24.01 22.36
N LYS A 290 4.77 22.98 21.74
CA LYS A 290 5.06 21.57 22.07
C LYS A 290 6.51 21.16 21.78
N ALA A 291 7.17 21.81 20.82
CA ALA A 291 8.58 21.58 20.57
C ALA A 291 9.46 22.10 21.74
N GLN A 292 9.08 23.22 22.36
CA GLN A 292 9.78 23.80 23.52
C GLN A 292 9.51 23.04 24.83
N GLU A 293 8.38 22.34 24.93
CA GLU A 293 8.08 21.51 26.10
C GLU A 293 9.13 20.41 26.35
N PRO A 294 9.45 20.12 27.62
CA PRO A 294 10.36 19.03 27.97
C PRO A 294 9.81 17.69 27.45
N PRO A 295 10.67 16.80 26.95
CA PRO A 295 10.23 15.56 26.33
C PRO A 295 9.54 14.65 27.35
N LYS A 296 8.38 14.11 26.97
CA LYS A 296 7.61 13.15 27.80
C LYS A 296 8.29 11.78 27.88
N SER A 297 9.25 11.51 27.01
CA SER A 297 10.03 10.27 26.98
C SER A 297 11.47 10.52 26.57
N LYS A 298 12.42 9.82 27.21
CA LYS A 298 13.85 9.85 26.85
C LYS A 298 14.19 9.04 25.59
N LYS A 299 13.21 8.33 25.00
CA LYS A 299 13.45 7.50 23.81
C LYS A 299 13.65 8.35 22.58
N VAL A 300 14.66 8.03 21.77
CA VAL A 300 14.98 8.76 20.53
C VAL A 300 13.80 8.80 19.55
N GLN A 301 12.96 7.76 19.54
CA GLN A 301 11.76 7.68 18.69
C GLN A 301 10.74 8.78 19.01
N HIS A 302 10.57 9.14 20.28
CA HIS A 302 9.71 10.25 20.70
C HIS A 302 10.24 11.57 20.15
N SER A 303 11.54 11.84 20.35
CA SER A 303 12.20 13.06 19.87
C SER A 303 12.10 13.18 18.34
N ASN A 304 12.41 12.10 17.61
CA ASN A 304 12.34 12.09 16.15
C ASN A 304 10.92 12.35 15.63
N ALA A 305 9.90 11.71 16.22
CA ALA A 305 8.51 11.92 15.81
C ALA A 305 8.04 13.35 16.09
N LYS A 306 8.40 13.92 17.25
CA LYS A 306 8.10 15.31 17.61
C LYS A 306 8.78 16.29 16.64
N ASN A 307 10.07 16.08 16.39
CA ASN A 307 10.89 16.96 15.54
C ASN A 307 10.48 16.87 14.06
N ALA A 308 10.02 15.72 13.57
CA ALA A 308 9.50 15.59 12.21
C ALA A 308 8.30 16.51 11.96
N ILE A 309 7.36 16.60 12.90
CA ILE A 309 6.21 17.51 12.80
C ILE A 309 6.69 18.97 12.84
N LEU A 310 7.62 19.29 13.76
CA LEU A 310 8.21 20.61 13.87
C LEU A 310 8.88 21.06 12.56
N PHE A 311 9.73 20.23 11.97
CA PHE A 311 10.44 20.58 10.74
C PHE A 311 9.50 20.75 9.55
N GLU A 312 8.46 19.93 9.45
CA GLU A 312 7.45 20.09 8.40
C GLU A 312 6.61 21.37 8.59
N ALA A 313 6.33 21.76 9.84
CA ALA A 313 5.65 23.01 10.17
C ALA A 313 6.52 24.23 9.85
N ILE A 314 7.81 24.21 10.21
CA ILE A 314 8.77 25.25 9.84
C ILE A 314 8.88 25.35 8.31
N SER A 315 8.92 24.21 7.60
CA SER A 315 8.97 24.20 6.14
C SER A 315 7.74 24.84 5.51
N LEU A 316 6.55 24.63 6.09
CA LEU A 316 5.31 25.30 5.66
C LEU A 316 5.37 26.81 5.89
N ILE A 317 5.86 27.26 7.06
CA ILE A 317 6.01 28.69 7.38
C ILE A 317 6.95 29.35 6.37
N ILE A 318 8.14 28.76 6.16
CA ILE A 318 9.13 29.26 5.18
C ILE A 318 8.54 29.28 3.76
N HIS A 319 7.70 28.31 3.41
CA HIS A 319 7.06 28.27 2.10
C HIS A 319 6.06 29.40 1.90
N TYR A 320 5.34 29.82 2.95
CA TYR A 320 4.36 30.89 2.89
C TYR A 320 4.97 32.30 2.95
N ASP A 321 6.20 32.43 3.45
CA ASP A 321 6.94 33.69 3.48
C ASP A 321 7.67 34.02 2.15
N ARG A 322 7.66 33.10 1.19
CA ARG A 322 8.25 33.27 -0.16
C ARG A 322 7.22 33.77 -1.17
#